data_AF-A0A0S2JKM0-F1
#
_entry.id   AF-A0A0S2JKM0-F1
#
_cell.length_a   1.000
_cell.length_b   1.000
_cell.length_c   1.000
_cell.angle_alpha   90.00
_cell.angle_beta   90.00
_cell.angle_gamma   90.00
#
_symmetry.space_group_name_H-M   'P 1'
#
loop_
_entity.id
_entity.type
_entity.pdbx_description
1 polymer ?
#
loop_
_entity_poly.entity_id
_entity_poly.type
_entity_poly.pdbx_seq_one_letter_code
_entity_poly.pdbx_strand_id
1 'polypeptide(L)'
;MLSFTESQHPAPSFIVIYMITWLAWHNQLFTHFINAQGDFFTKVAAALSSIDDNQYIVVFLLTGLIFIVRLAVNYLSFKSKQLLNSADDDFVNARDEQKYAKNNDITNLMATLTKTQQQLVESRAREQKVTAEKNNAIKKFLTVQHALDEARADIEMLNNSKVS
;
A
#
# COMPACT_ATOMS: atom_id res chain seq x y z
N MET A 1 -23.13 6.11 24.81
CA MET A 1 -21.97 6.63 24.05
C MET A 1 -22.37 8.01 23.53
N LEU A 2 -22.15 9.07 24.33
CA LEU A 2 -22.49 10.42 23.91
C LEU A 2 -21.34 10.97 23.07
N SER A 3 -21.55 11.03 21.75
CA SER A 3 -20.69 11.75 20.82
C SER A 3 -21.03 13.24 20.90
N PHE A 4 -20.35 13.98 21.76
CA PHE A 4 -20.29 15.43 21.67
C PHE A 4 -19.26 15.79 20.59
N THR A 5 -19.67 15.74 19.33
CA THR A 5 -19.03 16.57 18.29
C THR A 5 -19.48 18.00 18.57
N GLU A 6 -18.83 18.65 19.53
CA GLU A 6 -18.83 20.10 19.58
C GLU A 6 -17.81 20.54 18.53
N SER A 7 -18.28 20.68 17.29
CA SER A 7 -17.58 21.47 16.29
C SER A 7 -17.61 22.92 16.78
N GLN A 8 -16.72 23.25 17.72
CA GLN A 8 -16.42 24.62 18.06
C GLN A 8 -15.80 25.21 16.80
N HIS A 9 -16.65 25.75 15.92
CA HIS A 9 -16.21 26.77 14.99
C HIS A 9 -15.48 27.79 15.85
N PRO A 10 -14.16 27.96 15.70
CA PRO A 10 -13.44 28.90 16.53
C PRO A 10 -14.11 30.25 16.29
N ALA A 11 -14.73 30.79 17.35
CA ALA A 11 -15.37 32.09 17.29
C ALA A 11 -14.39 33.06 16.63
N PRO A 12 -14.85 33.97 15.74
CA PRO A 12 -13.98 34.93 15.10
C PRO A 12 -13.11 35.55 16.19
N SER A 13 -11.81 35.23 16.12
CA SER A 13 -10.91 35.40 17.24
C SER A 13 -11.07 36.83 17.72
N PHE A 14 -11.41 37.06 18.99
CA PHE A 14 -11.60 38.39 19.59
C PHE A 14 -10.53 39.39 19.14
N ILE A 15 -9.31 38.89 18.91
CA ILE A 15 -8.15 39.60 18.35
C ILE A 15 -8.42 40.18 16.95
N VAL A 16 -9.11 39.48 16.04
CA VAL A 16 -9.45 39.93 14.69
C VAL A 16 -10.45 41.08 14.75
N ILE A 17 -11.52 40.92 15.55
CA ILE A 17 -12.51 41.98 15.75
C ILE A 17 -11.84 43.19 16.39
N TYR A 18 -10.99 42.97 17.39
CA TYR A 18 -10.19 44.02 18.02
C TYR A 18 -9.26 44.73 17.02
N MET A 19 -8.55 43.99 16.16
CA MET A 19 -7.69 44.55 15.11
C MET A 19 -8.50 45.39 14.11
N ILE A 20 -9.66 44.93 13.65
CA ILE A 20 -10.50 45.67 12.70
C ILE A 20 -11.06 46.94 13.35
N THR A 21 -11.56 46.85 14.58
CA THR A 21 -12.09 48.01 15.33
C THR A 21 -10.98 49.02 15.63
N TRP A 22 -9.77 48.54 15.95
CA TRP A 22 -8.60 49.39 16.16
C TRP A 22 -8.17 50.10 14.87
N LEU A 23 -8.12 49.37 13.75
CA LEU A 23 -7.80 49.93 12.42
C LEU A 23 -8.82 51.01 12.00
N ALA A 24 -10.10 50.78 12.27
CA ALA A 24 -11.16 51.75 11.99
C ALA A 24 -11.05 53.00 12.88
N TRP A 25 -10.63 52.85 14.14
CA TRP A 25 -10.48 53.95 15.09
C TRP A 25 -9.20 54.77 14.86
N HIS A 26 -8.09 54.13 14.48
CA HIS A 26 -6.79 54.78 14.22
C HIS A 26 -6.55 55.05 12.73
N ASN A 27 -7.61 55.39 12.00
CA ASN A 27 -7.59 55.67 10.55
C ASN A 27 -6.70 56.88 10.15
N GLN A 28 -6.27 57.71 11.11
CA GLN A 28 -5.34 58.82 10.84
C GLN A 28 -4.03 58.34 10.20
N LEU A 29 -3.53 57.15 10.60
CA LEU A 29 -2.31 56.60 10.03
C LEU A 29 -2.47 56.21 8.55
N PHE A 30 -3.60 55.59 8.21
CA PHE A 30 -3.95 55.29 6.82
C PHE A 30 -4.19 56.55 6.00
N THR A 31 -4.80 57.56 6.61
CA THR A 31 -5.04 58.87 5.97
C THR A 31 -3.72 59.57 5.65
N HIS A 32 -2.74 59.58 6.57
CA HIS A 32 -1.40 60.11 6.32
C HIS A 32 -0.60 59.28 5.30
N PHE A 33 -0.72 57.95 5.33
CA PHE A 33 -0.09 57.07 4.34
C PHE A 33 -0.65 57.26 2.92
N ILE A 34 -1.97 57.43 2.78
CA ILE A 34 -2.65 57.64 1.49
C ILE A 34 -2.38 59.05 0.96
N ASN A 35 -2.38 60.06 1.83
CA ASN A 35 -2.11 61.45 1.45
C ASN A 35 -0.62 61.74 1.24
N ALA A 36 0.30 60.88 1.71
CA ALA A 36 1.71 61.02 1.43
C ALA A 36 2.01 60.81 -0.07
N GLN A 37 2.67 61.80 -0.69
CA GLN A 37 3.16 61.72 -2.06
C GLN A 37 4.63 61.23 -2.05
N GLY A 38 4.95 60.24 -2.88
CA GLY A 38 6.28 59.63 -2.98
C GLY A 38 6.23 58.12 -3.21
N ASP A 39 7.41 57.49 -3.27
CA ASP A 39 7.56 56.04 -3.39
C ASP A 39 7.06 55.31 -2.14
N PHE A 40 6.74 54.01 -2.28
CA PHE A 40 6.18 53.18 -1.21
C PHE A 40 6.97 53.30 0.10
N PHE A 41 8.30 53.26 0.04
CA PHE A 41 9.16 53.42 1.21
C PHE A 41 9.08 54.82 1.84
N THR A 42 8.94 55.86 1.03
CA THR A 42 8.78 57.25 1.50
C THR A 42 7.43 57.44 2.19
N LYS A 43 6.37 56.81 1.68
CA LYS A 43 5.04 56.80 2.31
C LYS A 43 5.03 56.05 3.64
N VAL A 44 5.70 54.89 3.68
CA VAL A 44 5.89 54.13 4.93
C VAL A 44 6.68 54.97 5.93
N ALA A 45 7.79 55.61 5.54
CA ALA A 45 8.60 56.44 6.42
C ALA A 45 7.87 57.70 6.91
N ALA A 46 7.07 58.36 6.07
CA ALA A 46 6.27 59.53 6.46
C ALA A 46 5.13 59.15 7.42
N ALA A 47 4.45 58.04 7.16
CA ALA A 47 3.48 57.47 8.10
C ALA A 47 4.17 57.06 9.41
N LEU A 48 5.40 56.52 9.34
CA LEU A 48 6.19 56.12 10.50
C LEU A 48 6.75 57.31 11.29
N SER A 49 6.96 58.48 10.66
CA SER A 49 7.42 59.69 11.35
C SER A 49 6.27 60.41 12.07
N SER A 50 5.01 60.21 11.66
CA SER A 50 3.83 60.70 12.38
C SER A 50 3.53 59.92 13.68
N ILE A 51 4.40 58.98 14.05
CA ILE A 51 4.24 58.04 15.16
C ILE A 51 4.85 58.52 16.48
N ASP A 52 5.78 59.47 16.47
CA ASP A 52 6.53 59.83 17.69
C ASP A 52 5.63 60.31 18.85
N ASP A 53 4.39 60.76 18.57
CA ASP A 53 3.39 61.13 19.57
C ASP A 53 2.42 60.00 19.98
N ASN A 54 2.50 58.80 19.39
CA ASN A 54 1.42 57.81 19.43
C ASN A 54 1.89 56.41 19.89
N GLN A 55 1.92 56.22 21.22
CA GLN A 55 2.29 54.98 21.91
C GLN A 55 1.49 53.72 21.48
N TYR A 56 0.33 53.90 20.84
CA TYR A 56 -0.60 52.84 20.46
C TYR A 56 -0.18 52.03 19.23
N ILE A 57 0.78 52.50 18.42
CA ILE A 57 1.30 51.71 17.28
C ILE A 57 2.07 50.47 17.73
N VAL A 58 2.77 50.58 18.85
CA VAL A 58 3.59 49.48 19.37
C VAL A 58 2.66 48.34 19.79
N VAL A 59 1.52 48.69 20.39
CA VAL A 59 0.46 47.74 20.73
C VAL A 59 -0.08 47.06 19.47
N PHE A 60 -0.33 47.80 18.39
CA PHE A 60 -0.80 47.25 17.12
C PHE A 60 0.22 46.29 16.46
N LEU A 61 1.50 46.66 16.44
CA LEU A 61 2.55 45.79 15.92
C LEU A 61 2.68 44.51 16.75
N LEU A 62 2.57 44.62 18.08
CA LEU A 62 2.64 43.49 18.99
C LEU A 62 1.40 42.58 18.86
N THR A 63 0.20 43.13 18.69
CA THR A 63 -1.02 42.36 18.42
C THR A 63 -0.98 41.70 17.04
N GLY A 64 -0.47 42.40 16.02
CA GLY A 64 -0.23 41.84 14.69
C GLY A 64 0.79 40.70 14.71
N LEU A 65 1.87 40.84 15.47
CA LEU A 65 2.89 39.81 15.65
C LEU A 65 2.29 38.56 16.31
N ILE A 66 1.53 38.71 17.40
CA ILE A 66 0.85 37.59 18.08
C ILE A 66 -0.13 36.90 17.13
N PHE A 67 -0.82 37.66 16.29
CA PHE A 67 -1.74 37.11 15.29
C PHE A 67 -1.00 36.28 14.23
N ILE A 68 0.14 36.78 13.71
CA ILE A 68 0.98 36.05 12.75
C ILE A 68 1.52 34.75 13.36
N VAL A 69 2.00 34.80 14.61
CA VAL A 69 2.47 33.60 15.33
C VAL A 69 1.35 32.57 15.46
N ARG A 70 0.14 33.01 15.84
CA ARG A 70 -1.02 32.12 15.94
C ARG A 70 -1.40 31.51 14.59
N LEU A 71 -1.32 32.29 13.51
CA LEU A 71 -1.61 31.82 12.16
C LEU A 71 -0.56 30.80 11.69
N ALA A 72 0.72 31.05 12.00
CA ALA A 72 1.82 30.12 11.72
C ALA A 72 1.65 28.79 12.46
N VAL A 73 1.31 28.81 13.75
CA VAL A 73 1.05 27.59 14.53
C VAL A 73 -0.14 26.80 13.96
N ASN A 74 -1.23 27.48 13.58
CA ASN A 74 -2.38 26.82 12.95
C ASN A 74 -2.01 26.21 11.59
N TYR A 75 -1.25 26.93 10.77
CA TYR A 75 -0.78 26.45 9.47
C TYR A 75 0.13 25.22 9.63
N LEU A 76 1.08 25.27 10.57
CA LEU A 76 1.96 24.14 10.87
C LEU A 76 1.17 22.94 11.40
N SER A 77 0.24 23.15 12.33
CA SER A 77 -0.62 22.08 12.86
C SER A 77 -1.46 21.41 11.75
N PHE A 78 -2.03 22.21 10.85
CA PHE A 78 -2.76 21.69 9.69
C PHE A 78 -1.85 20.87 8.77
N LYS A 79 -0.66 21.40 8.44
CA LYS A 79 0.28 20.72 7.57
C LYS A 79 0.85 19.45 8.20
N SER A 80 1.12 19.45 9.50
CA SER A 80 1.52 18.26 10.25
C SER A 80 0.43 17.20 10.26
N LYS A 81 -0.83 17.57 10.48
CA LYS A 81 -1.96 16.62 10.40
C LYS A 81 -2.13 16.06 8.98
N GLN A 82 -1.97 16.90 7.97
CA GLN A 82 -2.05 16.47 6.57
C GLN A 82 -0.94 15.48 6.22
N LEU A 83 0.31 15.75 6.65
CA LEU A 83 1.43 14.84 6.45
C LEU A 83 1.26 13.52 7.20
N LEU A 84 0.74 13.57 8.42
CA LEU A 84 0.50 12.38 9.23
C LEU A 84 -0.57 11.47 8.59
N ASN A 85 -1.70 12.05 8.15
CA ASN A 85 -2.74 11.30 7.45
C ASN A 85 -2.23 10.72 6.12
N SER A 86 -1.45 11.48 5.34
CA SER A 86 -0.90 10.94 4.08
C SER A 86 0.09 9.80 4.30
N ALA A 87 0.85 9.83 5.41
CA ALA A 87 1.78 8.76 5.75
C ALA A 87 1.04 7.50 6.23
N ASP A 88 -0.07 7.66 6.93
CA ASP A 88 -0.90 6.54 7.40
C ASP A 88 -1.64 5.87 6.22
N ASP A 89 -2.19 6.66 5.29
CA ASP A 89 -2.83 6.15 4.07
C ASP A 89 -1.87 5.35 3.18
N ASP A 90 -0.62 5.82 3.03
CA ASP A 90 0.42 5.14 2.25
C ASP A 90 0.84 3.80 2.91
N PHE A 91 0.97 3.79 4.24
CA PHE A 91 1.27 2.58 4.99
C PHE A 91 0.17 1.51 4.90
N VAL A 92 -1.11 1.92 4.98
CA VAL A 92 -2.26 1.01 4.85
C VAL A 92 -2.32 0.42 3.45
N ASN A 93 -2.17 1.23 2.40
CA ASN A 93 -2.17 0.74 1.02
C ASN A 93 -1.03 -0.24 0.74
N ALA A 94 0.20 0.06 1.15
CA ALA A 94 1.35 -0.82 0.95
C ALA A 94 1.17 -2.17 1.64
N ARG A 95 0.58 -2.18 2.84
CA ARG A 95 0.29 -3.42 3.58
C ARG A 95 -0.79 -4.25 2.89
N ASP A 96 -1.84 -3.62 2.37
CA ASP A 96 -2.92 -4.32 1.70
C ASP A 96 -2.46 -4.90 0.35
N GLU A 97 -1.68 -4.17 -0.44
CA GLU A 97 -1.03 -4.68 -1.66
C GLU A 97 -0.19 -5.93 -1.37
N GLN A 98 0.62 -5.90 -0.31
CA GLN A 98 1.43 -7.05 0.09
C GLN A 98 0.57 -8.26 0.48
N LYS A 99 -0.58 -8.04 1.14
CA LYS A 99 -1.51 -9.11 1.51
C LYS A 99 -2.17 -9.73 0.28
N TYR A 100 -2.58 -8.92 -0.70
CA TYR A 100 -3.15 -9.42 -1.95
C TYR A 100 -2.14 -10.20 -2.78
N ALA A 101 -0.89 -9.73 -2.87
CA ALA A 101 0.18 -10.44 -3.57
C ALA A 101 0.44 -11.83 -2.94
N LYS A 102 0.57 -11.90 -1.61
CA LYS A 102 0.77 -13.18 -0.89
C LYS A 102 -0.39 -14.15 -1.09
N ASN A 103 -1.63 -13.66 -1.10
CA ASN A 103 -2.79 -14.51 -1.26
C ASN A 103 -2.88 -15.09 -2.69
N ASN A 104 -2.44 -14.34 -3.69
CA ASN A 104 -2.33 -14.82 -5.06
C ASN A 104 -1.24 -15.90 -5.19
N ASP A 105 -0.07 -15.69 -4.58
CA ASP A 105 1.02 -16.68 -4.59
C ASP A 105 0.61 -17.99 -3.90
N ILE A 106 -0.07 -17.92 -2.75
CA ILE A 106 -0.61 -19.11 -2.07
C ILE A 106 -1.58 -19.86 -2.98
N THR A 107 -2.43 -19.14 -3.72
CA THR A 107 -3.37 -19.74 -4.67
C THR A 107 -2.64 -20.46 -5.81
N ASN A 108 -1.60 -19.83 -6.37
CA ASN A 108 -0.77 -20.41 -7.43
C ASN A 108 0.01 -21.65 -6.95
N LEU A 109 0.54 -21.61 -5.72
CA LEU A 109 1.20 -22.75 -5.09
C LEU A 109 0.22 -23.91 -4.87
N MET A 110 -0.98 -23.65 -4.36
CA MET A 110 -2.03 -24.65 -4.19
C MET A 110 -2.45 -25.28 -5.52
N ALA A 111 -2.60 -24.48 -6.57
CA ALA A 111 -2.91 -24.96 -7.92
C ALA A 111 -1.79 -25.87 -8.46
N THR A 112 -0.53 -25.47 -8.26
CA THR A 112 0.64 -26.27 -8.65
C THR A 112 0.70 -27.58 -7.89
N LEU A 113 0.51 -27.55 -6.57
CA LEU A 113 0.55 -28.74 -5.71
C LEU A 113 -0.57 -29.72 -6.07
N THR A 114 -1.77 -29.21 -6.32
CA THR A 114 -2.91 -30.02 -6.77
C THR A 114 -2.63 -30.67 -8.13
N LYS A 115 -2.06 -29.92 -9.08
CA LYS A 115 -1.67 -30.44 -10.39
C LYS A 115 -0.59 -31.52 -10.27
N THR A 116 0.43 -31.31 -9.44
CA THR A 116 1.48 -32.29 -9.18
C THR A 116 0.92 -33.54 -8.52
N GLN A 117 0.01 -33.40 -7.54
CA GLN A 117 -0.66 -34.52 -6.90
C GLN A 117 -1.44 -35.36 -7.93
N GLN A 118 -2.20 -34.70 -8.82
CA GLN A 118 -2.94 -35.37 -9.87
C GLN A 118 -2.00 -36.11 -10.85
N GLN A 119 -0.92 -35.47 -11.28
CA GLN A 119 0.09 -36.10 -12.13
C GLN A 119 0.74 -37.32 -11.47
N LEU A 120 0.96 -37.28 -10.15
CA LEU A 120 1.57 -38.38 -9.41
C LEU A 120 0.61 -39.57 -9.28
N VAL A 121 -0.68 -39.32 -9.04
CA VAL A 121 -1.73 -40.35 -9.05
C VAL A 121 -1.84 -41.00 -10.44
N GLU A 122 -1.86 -40.20 -11.50
CA GLU A 122 -1.89 -40.70 -12.87
C GLU A 122 -0.62 -41.51 -13.22
N SER A 123 0.55 -41.06 -12.77
CA SER A 123 1.81 -41.78 -13.00
C SER A 123 1.79 -43.14 -12.30
N ARG A 124 1.32 -43.20 -11.05
CA ARG A 124 1.19 -44.44 -10.31
C ARG A 124 0.23 -45.42 -10.99
N ALA A 125 -0.89 -44.93 -11.51
CA ALA A 125 -1.84 -45.75 -12.26
C ALA A 125 -1.21 -46.31 -13.55
N ARG A 126 -0.42 -45.49 -14.27
CA ARG A 126 0.33 -45.94 -15.45
C ARG A 126 1.35 -47.02 -15.10
N GLU A 127 2.13 -46.84 -14.04
CA GLU A 127 3.12 -47.84 -13.58
C GLU A 127 2.48 -49.18 -13.19
N GLN A 128 1.34 -49.14 -12.50
CA GLN A 128 0.61 -50.37 -12.15
C GLN A 128 0.13 -51.11 -13.40
N LYS A 129 -0.41 -50.38 -14.39
CA LYS A 129 -0.84 -50.96 -15.66
C LYS A 129 0.34 -51.59 -16.42
N VAL A 130 1.45 -50.86 -16.55
CA VAL A 130 2.66 -51.36 -17.22
C VAL A 130 3.22 -52.59 -16.52
N THR A 131 3.20 -52.61 -15.18
CA THR A 131 3.65 -53.77 -14.39
C THR A 131 2.77 -54.99 -14.63
N ALA A 132 1.44 -54.81 -14.69
CA ALA A 132 0.50 -55.88 -14.99
C ALA A 132 0.70 -56.44 -16.41
N GLU A 133 0.90 -55.56 -17.40
CA GLU A 133 1.18 -55.95 -18.79
C GLU A 133 2.51 -56.71 -18.90
N LYS A 134 3.57 -56.24 -18.23
CA LYS A 134 4.88 -56.93 -18.18
C LYS A 134 4.73 -58.32 -17.58
N ASN A 135 4.01 -58.48 -16.47
CA ASN A 135 3.79 -59.78 -15.84
C ASN A 135 3.01 -60.73 -16.75
N ASN A 136 2.02 -60.23 -17.48
CA ASN A 136 1.27 -61.03 -18.46
C ASN A 136 2.16 -61.48 -19.62
N ALA A 137 2.99 -60.57 -20.15
CA ALA A 137 3.96 -60.89 -21.20
C ALA A 137 4.97 -61.95 -20.76
N ILE A 138 5.50 -61.85 -19.54
CA ILE A 138 6.40 -62.86 -18.96
C ILE A 138 5.69 -64.22 -18.85
N LYS A 139 4.45 -64.25 -18.36
CA LYS A 139 3.68 -65.50 -18.25
C LYS A 139 3.50 -66.15 -19.63
N LYS A 140 3.11 -65.38 -20.64
CA LYS A 140 2.99 -65.87 -22.02
C LYS A 140 4.31 -66.40 -22.57
N PHE A 141 5.40 -65.67 -22.34
CA PHE A 141 6.73 -66.09 -22.76
C PHE A 141 7.14 -67.43 -22.12
N LEU A 142 6.94 -67.58 -20.80
CA LEU A 142 7.21 -68.83 -20.10
C LEU A 142 6.37 -70.00 -20.62
N THR A 143 5.10 -69.79 -20.93
CA THR A 143 4.23 -70.82 -21.52
C THR A 143 4.74 -71.27 -22.90
N VAL A 144 5.14 -70.33 -23.75
CA VAL A 144 5.72 -70.64 -25.07
C VAL A 144 7.04 -71.38 -24.92
N GLN A 145 7.89 -70.96 -23.98
CA GLN A 145 9.16 -71.64 -23.70
C GLN A 145 8.95 -73.08 -23.24
N HIS A 146 8.01 -73.33 -22.33
CA HIS A 146 7.67 -74.69 -21.90
C HIS A 146 7.16 -75.55 -23.07
N ALA A 147 6.27 -75.01 -23.91
CA ALA A 147 5.77 -75.74 -25.07
C ALA A 147 6.89 -76.06 -26.08
N LEU A 148 7.88 -75.17 -26.21
CA LEU A 148 9.05 -75.38 -27.07
C LEU A 148 9.99 -76.44 -26.50
N ASP A 149 10.21 -76.45 -25.18
CA ASP A 149 11.04 -77.45 -24.50
C ASP A 149 10.39 -78.85 -24.57
N GLU A 150 9.08 -78.94 -24.39
CA GLU A 150 8.30 -80.18 -24.54
C GLU A 150 8.37 -80.72 -25.98
N ALA A 151 8.11 -79.87 -26.98
CA ALA A 151 8.23 -80.27 -28.39
C ALA A 151 9.66 -80.70 -28.76
N ARG A 152 10.68 -80.07 -28.16
CA ARG A 152 12.08 -80.44 -28.37
C ARG A 152 12.40 -81.80 -27.74
N ALA A 153 11.90 -82.05 -26.53
CA ALA A 153 12.05 -83.35 -25.86
C ALA A 153 11.36 -84.47 -26.64
N ASP A 154 10.16 -84.22 -27.18
CA ASP A 154 9.44 -85.17 -28.03
C ASP A 154 10.23 -85.53 -29.31
N ILE A 155 10.82 -84.53 -29.97
CA ILE A 155 11.69 -84.75 -31.14
C ILE A 155 12.92 -85.60 -30.77
N GLU A 156 13.53 -85.33 -29.61
CA GLU A 156 14.68 -86.08 -29.13
C GLU A 156 14.32 -87.55 -28.80
N MET A 157 13.18 -87.81 -28.15
CA MET A 157 12.65 -89.15 -27.94
C MET A 157 12.37 -89.89 -29.26
N LEU A 158 11.77 -89.20 -30.24
CA LEU A 158 11.50 -89.76 -31.57
C LEU A 158 12.79 -90.10 -32.33
N ASN A 159 13.84 -89.29 -32.17
CA ASN A 159 15.14 -89.58 -32.78
C ASN A 159 15.84 -90.75 -32.08
N ASN A 160 15.81 -90.82 -30.75
CA ASN A 160 16.43 -91.92 -30.00
C ASN A 160 15.70 -93.26 -30.20
N SER A 161 14.38 -93.24 -30.39
CA SER A 161 13.59 -94.45 -30.69
C SER A 161 13.75 -94.96 -32.12
N LYS A 162 14.18 -94.12 -33.07
CA LYS A 162 14.48 -94.53 -34.47
C LYS A 162 15.88 -95.12 -34.66
N VAL A 163 16.74 -95.02 -33.65
CA VAL A 163 18.14 -95.49 -33.68
C VAL A 163 18.31 -96.85 -32.96
N SER A 164 17.21 -97.43 -32.44
CA SER A 164 17.14 -98.83 -32.00
C SER A 164 16.34 -99.67 -32.99
#